data_AF-A0A9Q3V006-F1
#
_entry.id   AF-A0A9Q3V006-F1
#
_cell.length_a   1.000
_cell.length_b   1.000
_cell.length_c   1.000
_cell.angle_alpha   90.00
_cell.angle_beta   90.00
_cell.angle_gamma   90.00
#
_symmetry.space_group_name_H-M   'P 1'
#
loop_
_entity.id
_entity.type
_entity.pdbx_description
1 polymer ?
#
loop_
_entity_poly.entity_id
_entity_poly.type
_entity_poly.pdbx_seq_one_letter_code
_entity_poly.pdbx_strand_id
1 'polypeptide(L)'
;MKTIYNSIKEKVAKHPKIQDSVLGSVDEWKRSHYIILSEIIKEELALSEELKTDKRFELGNTISHITLQRFFESDYQDKTHNDLRFLKTLDKICIFLGFKDLNSYIHDIKENEISEEKINSNVFSVDIVYQYCAKVFELYKNFPTLKIDLFKDLVFDNSPFLERASAFSKELCERQFELVTKNNRSNFEVFDVNIVTDEPDKKILETQEFWNLLFKVGETGEEHFVNQLNTQIYFIRKIDNVWKIWDNYNPDAGRLNNKK
;
A
#
# COMPACT_ATOMS: atom_id res chain seq x y z
N MET A 1 2.54 2.03 12.02
CA MET A 1 1.49 0.98 11.96
C MET A 1 0.46 1.00 13.10
N LYS A 2 0.83 0.90 14.40
CA LYS A 2 -0.15 0.91 15.52
C LYS A 2 -1.08 2.15 15.50
N THR A 3 -0.56 3.30 15.06
CA THR A 3 -1.29 4.57 14.98
C THR A 3 -2.44 4.55 13.97
N ILE A 4 -2.25 3.98 12.77
CA ILE A 4 -3.29 3.92 11.72
C ILE A 4 -4.42 2.97 12.15
N TYR A 5 -4.08 1.79 12.67
CA TYR A 5 -5.10 0.82 13.09
C TYR A 5 -5.92 1.34 14.28
N ASN A 6 -5.26 1.96 15.26
CA ASN A 6 -5.97 2.59 16.39
C ASN A 6 -6.85 3.75 15.91
N SER A 7 -6.36 4.57 14.98
CA SER A 7 -7.16 5.63 14.36
C SER A 7 -8.40 5.08 13.63
N ILE A 8 -8.25 4.00 12.86
CA ILE A 8 -9.37 3.32 12.20
C ILE A 8 -10.38 2.83 13.25
N LYS A 9 -9.92 2.16 14.32
CA LYS A 9 -10.79 1.69 15.40
C LYS A 9 -11.57 2.84 16.05
N GLU A 10 -10.90 3.95 16.34
CA GLU A 10 -11.52 5.13 16.92
C GLU A 10 -12.55 5.76 15.98
N LYS A 11 -12.23 5.92 14.70
CA LYS A 11 -13.17 6.48 13.71
C LYS A 11 -14.38 5.56 13.51
N VAL A 12 -14.19 4.23 13.50
CA VAL A 12 -15.32 3.28 13.46
C VAL A 12 -16.19 3.42 14.71
N ALA A 13 -15.59 3.47 15.89
CA ALA A 13 -16.34 3.65 17.13
C ALA A 13 -17.16 4.95 17.11
N LYS A 14 -16.60 6.05 16.58
CA LYS A 14 -17.25 7.37 16.48
C LYS A 14 -18.21 7.52 15.28
N HIS A 15 -18.30 6.53 14.39
CA HIS A 15 -19.13 6.63 13.19
C HIS A 15 -20.61 6.79 13.57
N PRO A 16 -21.40 7.69 12.94
CA PRO A 16 -22.78 7.97 13.34
C PRO A 16 -23.65 6.72 13.43
N LYS A 17 -23.61 5.84 12.42
CA LYS A 17 -24.36 4.56 12.44
C LYS A 17 -23.97 3.61 13.56
N ILE A 18 -22.78 3.76 14.15
CA ILE A 18 -22.33 2.99 15.30
C ILE A 18 -22.83 3.65 16.58
N GLN A 19 -22.69 4.96 16.70
CA GLN A 19 -23.15 5.77 17.83
C GLN A 19 -24.68 5.72 18.02
N ASP A 20 -25.43 5.72 16.92
CA ASP A 20 -26.91 5.63 16.91
C ASP A 20 -27.43 4.21 17.16
N SER A 21 -26.53 3.23 17.30
CA SER A 21 -26.86 1.83 17.57
C SER A 21 -26.56 1.44 19.01
N VAL A 22 -26.92 0.20 19.40
CA VAL A 22 -26.55 -0.35 20.72
C VAL A 22 -25.03 -0.33 20.97
N LEU A 23 -24.21 -0.30 19.91
CA LEU A 23 -22.75 -0.25 20.01
C LEU A 23 -22.23 1.07 20.59
N GLY A 24 -22.95 2.19 20.41
CA GLY A 24 -22.61 3.49 21.00
C GLY A 24 -22.93 3.58 22.50
N SER A 25 -23.73 2.66 23.03
CA SER A 25 -24.18 2.66 24.42
C SER A 25 -23.32 1.80 25.36
N VAL A 26 -22.27 1.16 24.84
CA VAL A 26 -21.41 0.23 25.57
C VAL A 26 -19.94 0.54 25.35
N ASP A 27 -19.16 0.58 26.43
CA ASP A 27 -17.72 0.89 26.38
C ASP A 27 -16.88 -0.28 25.85
N GLU A 28 -17.34 -1.52 26.05
CA GLU A 28 -16.66 -2.73 25.60
C GLU A 28 -17.57 -3.62 24.75
N TRP A 29 -17.03 -4.07 23.61
CA TRP A 29 -17.76 -4.92 22.68
C TRP A 29 -17.56 -6.41 23.00
N LYS A 30 -18.68 -7.13 23.09
CA LYS A 30 -18.73 -8.58 23.21
C LYS A 30 -18.98 -9.19 21.84
N ARG A 31 -18.87 -10.52 21.73
CA ARG A 31 -19.14 -11.24 20.47
C ARG A 31 -20.45 -10.82 19.78
N SER A 32 -21.54 -10.64 20.53
CA SER A 32 -22.83 -10.17 20.00
C SER A 32 -22.76 -8.77 19.38
N HIS A 33 -21.97 -7.87 19.97
CA HIS A 33 -21.72 -6.52 19.46
C HIS A 33 -20.95 -6.57 18.12
N TYR A 34 -19.98 -7.46 17.96
CA TYR A 34 -19.29 -7.64 16.68
C TYR A 34 -20.18 -8.22 15.58
N ILE A 35 -21.20 -9.01 15.92
CA ILE A 35 -22.23 -9.47 14.96
C ILE A 35 -23.04 -8.27 14.45
N ILE A 36 -23.44 -7.38 15.36
CA ILE A 36 -24.17 -6.16 15.00
C ILE A 36 -23.29 -5.24 14.15
N LEU A 37 -22.03 -5.03 14.53
CA LEU A 37 -21.07 -4.24 13.76
C LEU A 37 -20.89 -4.79 12.34
N SER A 38 -20.78 -6.11 12.21
CA SER A 38 -20.67 -6.80 10.92
C SER A 38 -21.86 -6.50 10.01
N GLU A 39 -23.09 -6.51 10.53
CA GLU A 39 -24.29 -6.20 9.74
C GLU A 39 -24.36 -4.71 9.38
N ILE A 40 -24.06 -3.80 10.30
CA ILE A 40 -24.03 -2.35 10.01
C ILE A 40 -23.04 -2.04 8.89
N ILE A 41 -21.81 -2.57 8.98
CA ILE A 41 -20.78 -2.37 7.96
C ILE A 41 -21.26 -2.95 6.62
N LYS A 42 -21.83 -4.16 6.63
CA LYS A 42 -22.32 -4.82 5.41
C LYS A 42 -23.41 -4.02 4.70
N GLU A 43 -24.36 -3.47 5.45
CA GLU A 43 -25.43 -2.63 4.90
C GLU A 43 -24.86 -1.37 4.25
N GLU A 44 -23.90 -0.71 4.91
CA GLU A 44 -23.25 0.47 4.36
C GLU A 44 -22.44 0.17 3.10
N LEU A 45 -21.64 -0.90 3.13
CA LEU A 45 -20.84 -1.34 1.99
C LEU A 45 -21.70 -1.75 0.80
N ALA A 46 -22.91 -2.25 1.03
CA ALA A 46 -23.85 -2.56 -0.05
C ALA A 46 -24.37 -1.30 -0.76
N LEU A 47 -24.36 -0.14 -0.10
CA LEU A 47 -24.83 1.14 -0.63
C LEU A 47 -23.69 2.00 -1.21
N SER A 48 -22.44 1.74 -0.82
CA SER A 48 -21.26 2.48 -1.24
C SER A 48 -21.04 2.45 -2.75
N GLU A 49 -20.84 3.63 -3.36
CA GLU A 49 -20.50 3.80 -4.79
C GLU A 49 -19.22 3.04 -5.17
N GLU A 50 -18.24 3.00 -4.25
CA GLU A 50 -16.95 2.35 -4.46
C GLU A 50 -17.07 0.82 -4.64
N LEU A 51 -18.20 0.25 -4.23
CA LEU A 51 -18.52 -1.17 -4.35
C LEU A 51 -19.66 -1.45 -5.35
N LYS A 52 -19.94 -0.52 -6.28
CA LYS A 52 -20.88 -0.76 -7.40
C LYS A 52 -20.21 -1.25 -8.69
N THR A 53 -18.88 -1.23 -8.75
CA THR A 53 -18.08 -1.61 -9.93
C THR A 53 -17.36 -2.95 -9.70
N ASP A 54 -16.39 -3.27 -10.55
CA ASP A 54 -15.57 -4.50 -10.46
C ASP A 54 -14.95 -4.72 -9.08
N LYS A 55 -14.71 -3.64 -8.33
CA LYS A 55 -14.22 -3.65 -6.93
C LYS A 55 -15.11 -4.50 -6.00
N ARG A 56 -16.42 -4.62 -6.28
CA ARG A 56 -17.36 -5.47 -5.52
C ARG A 56 -17.01 -6.95 -5.61
N PHE A 57 -16.65 -7.42 -6.80
CA PHE A 57 -16.30 -8.83 -7.02
C PHE A 57 -14.96 -9.18 -6.35
N GLU A 58 -14.09 -8.19 -6.14
CA GLU A 58 -12.75 -8.38 -5.57
C GLU A 58 -12.69 -8.29 -4.04
N LEU A 59 -13.43 -7.34 -3.44
CA LEU A 59 -13.45 -7.10 -1.98
C LEU A 59 -14.59 -7.82 -1.27
N GLY A 60 -15.71 -8.03 -1.98
CA GLY A 60 -16.99 -8.32 -1.36
C GLY A 60 -17.51 -7.13 -0.55
N ASN A 61 -18.71 -7.28 0.02
CA ASN A 61 -19.35 -6.26 0.87
C ASN A 61 -19.55 -6.74 2.31
N THR A 62 -18.85 -7.80 2.73
CA THR A 62 -19.00 -8.39 4.07
C THR A 62 -17.66 -8.51 4.77
N ILE A 63 -17.66 -8.34 6.09
CA ILE A 63 -16.55 -8.66 6.98
C ILE A 63 -17.13 -9.54 8.09
N SER A 64 -16.52 -10.68 8.40
CA SER A 64 -17.07 -11.55 9.44
C SER A 64 -16.91 -10.92 10.83
N HIS A 65 -17.88 -11.16 11.72
CA HIS A 65 -17.79 -10.72 13.12
C HIS A 65 -16.53 -11.20 13.85
N ILE A 66 -16.01 -12.39 13.50
CA ILE A 66 -14.76 -12.93 14.05
C ILE A 66 -13.56 -12.10 13.59
N THR A 67 -13.56 -11.70 12.31
CA THR A 67 -12.50 -10.84 11.75
C THR A 67 -12.50 -9.46 12.41
N LEU A 68 -13.68 -8.86 12.58
CA LEU A 68 -13.83 -7.58 13.29
C LEU A 68 -13.40 -7.69 14.75
N GLN A 69 -13.80 -8.76 15.43
CA GLN A 69 -13.38 -9.02 16.81
C GLN A 69 -11.85 -9.05 16.94
N ARG A 70 -11.17 -9.85 16.11
CA ARG A 70 -9.70 -9.92 16.09
C ARG A 70 -9.04 -8.57 15.79
N PHE A 71 -9.65 -7.79 14.88
CA PHE A 71 -9.18 -6.45 14.56
C PHE A 71 -9.24 -5.53 15.78
N PHE A 72 -10.38 -5.43 16.45
CA PHE A 72 -10.55 -4.54 17.61
C PHE A 72 -9.75 -5.00 18.84
N GLU A 73 -9.74 -6.31 19.13
CA GLU A 73 -9.06 -6.89 20.31
C GLU A 73 -7.54 -7.01 20.15
N SER A 74 -6.98 -6.60 19.00
CA SER A 74 -5.53 -6.51 18.74
C SER A 74 -4.82 -7.86 18.75
N ASP A 75 -5.50 -8.91 18.30
CA ASP A 75 -4.98 -10.29 18.27
C ASP A 75 -4.12 -10.60 17.04
N TYR A 76 -3.66 -9.56 16.34
CA TYR A 76 -2.83 -9.68 15.15
C TYR A 76 -1.34 -9.67 15.54
N GLN A 77 -0.69 -10.83 15.39
CA GLN A 77 0.76 -10.94 15.48
C GLN A 77 1.41 -10.27 14.26
N ASP A 78 2.67 -9.82 14.37
CA ASP A 78 3.38 -9.09 13.30
C ASP A 78 3.33 -9.76 11.91
N LYS A 79 3.21 -11.10 11.87
CA LYS A 79 3.07 -11.88 10.63
C LYS A 79 1.73 -11.72 9.91
N THR A 80 0.68 -11.27 10.60
CA THR A 80 -0.67 -11.13 10.02
C THR A 80 -0.89 -9.79 9.33
N HIS A 81 -0.01 -8.81 9.55
CA HIS A 81 -0.05 -7.52 8.85
C HIS A 81 0.25 -7.63 7.34
N ASN A 82 0.83 -8.75 6.90
CA ASN A 82 1.16 -9.03 5.50
C ASN A 82 0.14 -9.95 4.80
N ASP A 83 -0.97 -10.29 5.47
CA ASP A 83 -2.02 -11.11 4.87
C ASP A 83 -2.92 -10.24 3.98
N LEU A 84 -2.98 -10.55 2.68
CA LEU A 84 -3.87 -9.90 1.72
C LEU A 84 -5.34 -9.88 2.20
N ARG A 85 -5.78 -10.90 2.95
CA ARG A 85 -7.11 -10.94 3.55
C ARG A 85 -7.29 -9.87 4.63
N PHE A 86 -6.25 -9.59 5.39
CA PHE A 86 -6.25 -8.53 6.39
C PHE A 86 -6.29 -7.16 5.73
N LEU A 87 -5.51 -6.95 4.67
CA LEU A 87 -5.52 -5.70 3.90
C LEU A 87 -6.89 -5.42 3.26
N LYS A 88 -7.50 -6.42 2.62
CA LYS A 88 -8.88 -6.31 2.11
C LYS A 88 -9.91 -6.01 3.19
N THR A 89 -9.64 -6.43 4.43
CA THR A 89 -10.52 -6.10 5.57
C THR A 89 -10.39 -4.62 5.93
N LEU A 90 -9.16 -4.11 6.02
CA LEU A 90 -8.91 -2.69 6.26
C LEU A 90 -9.51 -1.81 5.15
N ASP A 91 -9.35 -2.21 3.89
CA ASP A 91 -9.91 -1.52 2.73
C ASP A 91 -11.43 -1.35 2.86
N LYS A 92 -12.13 -2.44 3.22
CA LYS A 92 -13.58 -2.39 3.46
C LYS A 92 -13.95 -1.51 4.65
N ILE A 93 -13.16 -1.51 5.73
CA ILE A 93 -13.42 -0.63 6.87
C ILE A 93 -13.23 0.84 6.47
N CYS A 94 -12.20 1.16 5.69
CA CYS A 94 -11.99 2.52 5.17
C CYS A 94 -13.12 2.96 4.22
N ILE A 95 -13.64 2.05 3.38
CA ILE A 95 -14.82 2.32 2.55
C ILE A 95 -16.06 2.57 3.41
N PHE A 96 -16.26 1.79 4.47
CA PHE A 96 -17.31 2.04 5.45
C PHE A 96 -17.18 3.43 6.12
N LEU A 97 -15.95 3.90 6.35
CA LEU A 97 -15.68 5.24 6.88
C LEU A 97 -15.83 6.37 5.84
N GLY A 98 -16.23 6.07 4.61
CA GLY A 98 -16.44 7.06 3.55
C GLY A 98 -15.23 7.34 2.66
N PHE A 99 -14.16 6.55 2.77
CA PHE A 99 -12.96 6.70 1.93
C PHE A 99 -13.03 5.77 0.72
N LYS A 100 -12.26 6.08 -0.33
CA LYS A 100 -12.20 5.23 -1.51
C LYS A 100 -11.58 3.86 -1.22
N ASP A 101 -10.55 3.83 -0.38
CA ASP A 101 -9.77 2.67 0.03
C ASP A 101 -8.87 3.03 1.22
N LEU A 102 -8.11 2.06 1.72
CA LEU A 102 -7.13 2.24 2.78
C LEU A 102 -6.07 3.29 2.42
N ASN A 103 -5.63 3.36 1.17
CA ASN A 103 -4.62 4.33 0.74
C ASN A 103 -5.15 5.76 0.85
N SER A 104 -6.38 5.98 0.40
CA SER A 104 -7.05 7.29 0.50
C SER A 104 -7.23 7.72 1.95
N TYR A 105 -7.51 6.76 2.85
CA TYR A 105 -7.58 7.00 4.28
C TYR A 105 -6.23 7.40 4.91
N ILE A 106 -5.16 6.68 4.55
CA ILE A 106 -3.81 6.96 5.04
C ILE A 106 -3.36 8.35 4.59
N HIS A 107 -3.70 8.74 3.36
CA HIS A 107 -3.44 10.08 2.83
C HIS A 107 -4.15 11.16 3.67
N ASP A 108 -5.46 10.99 3.92
CA ASP A 108 -6.26 11.94 4.70
C ASP A 108 -5.75 12.13 6.14
N ILE A 109 -5.36 11.05 6.83
CA ILE A 109 -4.75 11.17 8.17
C ILE A 109 -3.45 11.97 8.09
N LYS A 110 -2.60 11.64 7.12
CA LYS A 110 -1.30 12.29 6.98
C LYS A 110 -1.46 13.76 6.61
N GLU A 111 -2.51 14.16 5.90
CA GLU A 111 -2.82 15.57 5.64
C GLU A 111 -3.37 16.28 6.88
N ASN A 112 -4.26 15.64 7.64
CA ASN A 112 -4.89 16.22 8.83
C ASN A 112 -3.97 16.27 10.08
N GLU A 113 -2.95 15.41 10.17
CA GLU A 113 -1.90 15.48 11.21
C GLU A 113 -0.90 16.63 10.97
N ILE A 114 -0.91 17.27 9.79
CA ILE A 114 0.01 18.35 9.43
C ILE A 114 -0.70 19.71 9.47
N SER A 115 -0.97 20.19 10.68
CA SER A 115 -0.98 21.61 11.03
C SER A 115 -0.05 21.75 12.24
N GLU A 116 1.06 22.51 12.27
CA GLU A 116 1.48 23.75 11.62
C GLU A 116 2.98 23.66 11.21
N GLU A 117 3.39 24.43 10.18
CA GLU A 117 4.77 24.82 9.79
C GLU A 117 5.80 23.83 9.15
N LYS A 118 5.45 22.57 8.80
CA LYS A 118 6.35 21.68 8.00
C LYS A 118 5.79 21.14 6.67
N ILE A 119 4.78 21.82 6.12
CA ILE A 119 3.87 21.27 5.10
C ILE A 119 4.52 20.93 3.75
N ASN A 120 5.61 21.60 3.33
CA ASN A 120 6.12 21.36 1.97
C ASN A 120 7.16 20.23 1.84
N SER A 121 7.82 19.84 2.95
CA SER A 121 8.93 18.88 2.90
C SER A 121 8.47 17.43 3.11
N ASN A 122 7.49 17.19 4.00
CA ASN A 122 6.96 15.86 4.32
C ASN A 122 5.97 15.35 3.26
N VAL A 123 5.05 16.19 2.78
CA VAL A 123 4.09 15.85 1.72
C VAL A 123 4.83 15.42 0.45
N PHE A 124 5.86 16.17 0.06
CA PHE A 124 6.75 15.83 -1.04
C PHE A 124 7.45 14.46 -0.84
N SER A 125 7.92 14.17 0.38
CA SER A 125 8.69 12.95 0.68
C SER A 125 7.82 11.69 0.65
N VAL A 126 6.56 11.78 1.03
CA VAL A 126 5.62 10.66 0.95
C VAL A 126 5.14 10.46 -0.48
N ASP A 127 4.77 11.54 -1.17
CA ASP A 127 4.30 11.54 -2.55
C ASP A 127 5.32 10.91 -3.52
N ILE A 128 6.60 11.28 -3.42
CA ILE A 128 7.65 10.75 -4.31
C ILE A 128 7.85 9.23 -4.16
N VAL A 129 7.67 8.67 -2.95
CA VAL A 129 7.75 7.22 -2.71
C VAL A 129 6.55 6.51 -3.34
N TYR A 130 5.34 7.00 -3.13
CA TYR A 130 4.15 6.41 -3.76
C TYR A 130 4.21 6.46 -5.28
N GLN A 131 4.61 7.61 -5.84
CA GLN A 131 4.82 7.74 -7.28
C GLN A 131 5.87 6.74 -7.77
N TYR A 132 6.94 6.52 -7.01
CA TYR A 132 7.97 5.54 -7.35
C TYR A 132 7.40 4.13 -7.41
N CYS A 133 6.74 3.66 -6.34
CA CYS A 133 6.18 2.32 -6.29
C CYS A 133 5.14 2.14 -7.42
N ALA A 134 4.32 3.16 -7.71
CA ALA A 134 3.39 3.14 -8.82
C ALA A 134 4.09 3.02 -10.18
N LYS A 135 5.19 3.74 -10.42
CA LYS A 135 5.98 3.64 -11.65
C LYS A 135 6.70 2.29 -11.78
N VAL A 136 7.20 1.73 -10.69
CA VAL A 136 7.77 0.36 -10.67
C VAL A 136 6.69 -0.66 -11.03
N PHE A 137 5.51 -0.58 -10.42
CA PHE A 137 4.41 -1.47 -10.74
C PHE A 137 3.96 -1.34 -12.20
N GLU A 138 3.89 -0.10 -12.71
CA GLU A 138 3.57 0.17 -14.11
C GLU A 138 4.66 -0.36 -15.06
N LEU A 139 5.94 -0.25 -14.70
CA LEU A 139 7.03 -0.87 -15.45
C LEU A 139 6.81 -2.39 -15.57
N TYR A 140 6.50 -3.06 -14.47
CA TYR A 140 6.25 -4.51 -14.46
C TYR A 140 5.04 -4.91 -15.32
N LYS A 141 3.99 -4.10 -15.39
CA LYS A 141 2.86 -4.35 -16.31
C LYS A 141 3.25 -4.31 -17.78
N ASN A 142 4.32 -3.60 -18.12
CA ASN A 142 4.78 -3.46 -19.49
C ASN A 142 5.75 -4.58 -19.89
N PHE A 143 6.22 -5.41 -18.94
CA PHE A 143 7.03 -6.58 -19.27
C PHE A 143 6.24 -7.52 -20.20
N PRO A 144 6.88 -8.12 -21.22
CA PRO A 144 8.34 -8.20 -21.43
C PRO A 144 8.96 -7.02 -22.20
N THR A 145 8.22 -5.94 -22.44
CA THR A 145 8.77 -4.72 -23.06
C THR A 145 9.31 -3.77 -21.99
N LEU A 146 10.62 -3.55 -21.98
CA LEU A 146 11.24 -2.63 -21.03
C LEU A 146 10.89 -1.17 -21.34
N LYS A 147 10.19 -0.49 -20.43
CA LYS A 147 9.85 0.94 -20.51
C LYS A 147 10.48 1.75 -19.38
N ILE A 148 11.81 1.78 -19.34
CA ILE A 148 12.54 2.45 -18.24
C ILE A 148 12.29 3.97 -18.17
N ASP A 149 11.93 4.59 -19.29
CA ASP A 149 11.63 6.03 -19.39
C ASP A 149 10.48 6.48 -18.48
N LEU A 150 9.68 5.54 -17.96
CA LEU A 150 8.64 5.82 -16.95
C LEU A 150 9.19 6.52 -15.70
N PHE A 151 10.49 6.39 -15.40
CA PHE A 151 11.14 7.02 -14.25
C PHE A 151 11.72 8.40 -14.51
N LYS A 152 11.74 8.89 -15.76
CA LYS A 152 12.45 10.12 -16.16
C LYS A 152 12.13 11.34 -15.28
N ASP A 153 10.87 11.48 -14.88
CA ASP A 153 10.43 12.63 -14.07
C ASP A 153 10.69 12.45 -12.58
N LEU A 154 11.02 11.23 -12.14
CA LEU A 154 11.10 10.86 -10.72
C LEU A 154 12.52 10.52 -10.26
N VAL A 155 13.37 10.09 -11.19
CA VAL A 155 14.72 9.59 -10.95
C VAL A 155 15.69 10.38 -11.82
N PHE A 156 16.90 10.66 -11.31
CA PHE A 156 17.94 11.27 -12.14
C PHE A 156 18.51 10.28 -13.18
N ASP A 157 18.68 10.74 -14.42
CA ASP A 157 19.15 9.89 -15.54
C ASP A 157 20.50 9.21 -15.27
N ASN A 158 21.40 9.89 -14.54
CA ASN A 158 22.74 9.38 -14.19
C ASN A 158 22.80 8.77 -12.78
N SER A 159 21.66 8.31 -12.25
CA SER A 159 21.62 7.72 -10.91
C SER A 159 22.13 6.28 -10.90
N PRO A 160 22.82 5.85 -9.83
CA PRO A 160 23.17 4.45 -9.62
C PRO A 160 21.95 3.53 -9.60
N PHE A 161 20.81 4.04 -9.14
CA PHE A 161 19.55 3.30 -9.15
C PHE A 161 19.13 2.92 -10.58
N LEU A 162 19.09 3.89 -11.49
CA LEU A 162 18.56 3.66 -12.84
C LEU A 162 19.40 2.62 -13.60
N GLU A 163 20.72 2.63 -13.41
CA GLU A 163 21.62 1.63 -13.97
C GLU A 163 21.27 0.21 -13.47
N ARG A 164 21.12 0.03 -12.14
CA ARG A 164 20.76 -1.27 -11.55
C ARG A 164 19.36 -1.72 -11.96
N ALA A 165 18.38 -0.83 -11.89
CA ALA A 165 17.00 -1.12 -12.25
C ALA A 165 16.87 -1.50 -13.73
N SER A 166 17.61 -0.82 -14.61
CA SER A 166 17.67 -1.14 -16.05
C SER A 166 18.27 -2.52 -16.29
N ALA A 167 19.41 -2.83 -15.66
CA ALA A 167 20.06 -4.13 -15.81
C ALA A 167 19.17 -5.29 -15.34
N PHE A 168 18.59 -5.18 -14.14
CA PHE A 168 17.69 -6.22 -13.62
C PHE A 168 16.43 -6.38 -14.47
N SER A 169 15.79 -5.28 -14.84
CA SER A 169 14.55 -5.31 -15.62
C SER A 169 14.77 -5.83 -17.03
N LYS A 170 15.92 -5.51 -17.65
CA LYS A 170 16.30 -6.03 -18.97
C LYS A 170 16.41 -7.54 -18.96
N GLU A 171 17.07 -8.12 -17.96
CA GLU A 171 17.19 -9.59 -17.84
C GLU A 171 15.81 -10.25 -17.67
N LEU A 172 14.92 -9.67 -16.85
CA LEU A 172 13.55 -10.20 -16.68
C LEU A 172 12.73 -10.12 -17.97
N CYS A 173 12.88 -9.03 -18.74
CA CYS A 173 12.27 -8.87 -20.05
C CYS A 173 12.80 -9.88 -21.07
N GLU A 174 14.12 -10.11 -21.11
CA GLU A 174 14.75 -11.13 -21.96
C GLU A 174 14.23 -12.53 -21.63
N ARG A 175 13.97 -12.80 -20.34
CA ARG A 175 13.33 -14.03 -19.85
C ARG A 175 11.81 -14.06 -20.07
N GLN A 176 11.21 -13.11 -20.76
CA GLN A 176 9.78 -13.06 -21.07
C GLN A 176 8.88 -13.11 -19.82
N PHE A 177 9.26 -12.40 -18.75
CA PHE A 177 8.38 -12.23 -17.60
C PHE A 177 7.16 -11.39 -17.98
N GLU A 178 5.99 -11.79 -17.49
CA GLU A 178 4.73 -11.08 -17.65
C GLU A 178 4.02 -10.95 -16.30
N LEU A 179 3.66 -9.73 -15.92
CA LEU A 179 2.94 -9.50 -14.66
C LEU A 179 1.46 -9.88 -14.80
N VAL A 180 0.97 -10.74 -13.90
CA VAL A 180 -0.44 -11.13 -13.84
C VAL A 180 -1.22 -10.13 -13.00
N THR A 181 -1.99 -9.27 -13.65
CA THR A 181 -2.83 -8.25 -12.99
C THR A 181 -4.30 -8.65 -12.87
N LYS A 182 -4.75 -9.68 -13.61
CA LYS A 182 -6.14 -10.15 -13.59
C LYS A 182 -6.58 -10.52 -12.17
N ASN A 183 -7.77 -10.04 -11.76
CA ASN A 183 -8.35 -10.23 -10.42
C ASN A 183 -7.45 -9.69 -9.29
N ASN A 184 -6.72 -8.61 -9.55
CA ASN A 184 -5.81 -7.96 -8.61
C ASN A 184 -4.80 -8.92 -7.95
N ARG A 185 -4.34 -9.93 -8.71
CA ARG A 185 -3.35 -10.90 -8.24
C ARG A 185 -1.97 -10.28 -7.99
N SER A 186 -1.73 -9.11 -8.55
CA SER A 186 -0.53 -8.32 -8.29
C SER A 186 -0.90 -6.91 -7.83
N ASN A 187 -0.30 -6.45 -6.73
CA ASN A 187 -0.48 -5.12 -6.13
C ASN A 187 0.73 -4.76 -5.26
N PHE A 188 0.72 -3.52 -4.78
CA PHE A 188 1.67 -3.03 -3.79
C PHE A 188 0.97 -2.08 -2.81
N GLU A 189 1.51 -1.97 -1.60
CA GLU A 189 1.14 -0.95 -0.63
C GLU A 189 2.38 -0.33 0.01
N VAL A 190 2.35 0.97 0.27
CA VAL A 190 3.35 1.64 1.11
C VAL A 190 2.70 1.88 2.48
N PHE A 191 3.24 1.25 3.51
CA PHE A 191 2.68 1.33 4.86
C PHE A 191 3.23 2.48 5.66
N ASP A 192 4.54 2.72 5.51
CA ASP A 192 5.23 3.73 6.30
C ASP A 192 6.33 4.40 5.49
N VAL A 193 6.56 5.67 5.81
CA VAL A 193 7.63 6.49 5.25
C VAL A 193 8.17 7.33 6.40
N ASN A 194 9.33 6.95 6.90
CA ASN A 194 10.04 7.64 7.95
C ASN A 194 11.18 8.48 7.34
N ILE A 195 11.28 9.74 7.75
CA ILE A 195 12.36 10.64 7.30
C ILE A 195 13.54 10.47 8.26
N VAL A 196 14.58 9.79 7.78
CA VAL A 196 15.83 9.55 8.52
C VAL A 196 16.73 10.78 8.46
N THR A 197 16.70 11.52 7.36
CA THR A 197 17.49 12.73 7.16
C THR A 197 16.70 13.75 6.36
N ASP A 198 16.69 15.00 6.82
CA ASP A 198 16.08 16.15 6.14
C ASP A 198 17.09 17.31 6.10
N GLU A 199 17.85 17.39 5.01
CA GLU A 199 18.86 18.41 4.73
C GLU A 199 18.40 19.28 3.54
N PRO A 200 18.94 20.51 3.37
CA PRO A 200 18.49 21.43 2.32
C PRO A 200 18.54 20.89 0.88
N ASP A 201 19.47 19.98 0.61
CA ASP A 201 19.74 19.39 -0.70
C ASP A 201 19.63 17.86 -0.74
N LYS A 202 19.29 17.23 0.40
CA LYS A 202 19.26 15.78 0.54
C LYS A 202 18.19 15.33 1.53
N LYS A 203 17.49 14.25 1.18
CA LYS A 203 16.60 13.53 2.10
C LYS A 203 16.93 12.04 2.07
N ILE A 204 16.87 11.41 3.23
CA ILE A 204 16.91 9.95 3.35
C ILE A 204 15.59 9.50 3.94
N LEU A 205 14.89 8.62 3.23
CA LEU A 205 13.64 8.04 3.68
C LEU A 205 13.84 6.55 3.91
N GLU A 206 13.30 6.05 5.01
CA GLU A 206 13.13 4.62 5.25
C GLU A 206 11.64 4.30 5.08
N THR A 207 11.33 3.28 4.28
CA THR A 207 9.95 2.89 3.99
C THR A 207 9.67 1.48 4.44
N GLN A 208 8.40 1.19 4.70
CA GLN A 208 7.89 -0.18 4.75
C GLN A 208 6.89 -0.35 3.62
N GLU A 209 7.19 -1.26 2.70
CA GLU A 209 6.38 -1.50 1.52
C GLU A 209 6.04 -2.99 1.42
N PHE A 210 4.85 -3.28 0.95
CA PHE A 210 4.43 -4.62 0.63
C PHE A 210 4.24 -4.78 -0.87
N TRP A 211 4.77 -5.88 -1.37
CA TRP A 211 4.73 -6.25 -2.76
C TRP A 211 4.15 -7.65 -2.85
N ASN A 212 2.97 -7.76 -3.45
CA ASN A 212 2.35 -9.01 -3.83
C ASN A 212 2.32 -9.05 -5.35
N LEU A 213 3.25 -9.77 -5.98
CA LEU A 213 3.40 -9.84 -7.43
C LEU A 213 3.38 -11.30 -7.89
N LEU A 214 2.63 -11.56 -8.95
CA LEU A 214 2.64 -12.83 -9.65
C LEU A 214 3.14 -12.60 -11.08
N PHE A 215 4.26 -13.22 -11.41
CA PHE A 215 4.78 -13.24 -12.77
C PHE A 215 4.58 -14.60 -13.42
N LYS A 216 4.38 -14.60 -14.73
CA LYS A 216 4.46 -15.79 -15.58
C LYS A 216 5.62 -15.64 -16.55
N VAL A 217 6.34 -16.72 -16.78
CA VAL A 217 7.38 -16.79 -17.80
C VAL A 217 6.75 -17.31 -19.08
N GLY A 218 6.74 -16.50 -20.14
CA GLY A 218 5.95 -16.76 -21.36
C GLY A 218 6.06 -18.18 -21.92
N GLU A 219 7.28 -18.69 -22.14
CA GLU A 219 7.49 -19.99 -22.81
C GLU A 219 7.14 -21.21 -21.93
N THR A 220 7.34 -21.13 -20.62
CA THR A 220 7.16 -22.26 -19.69
C THR A 220 5.83 -22.22 -18.95
N GLY A 221 5.22 -21.03 -18.85
CA GLY A 221 4.09 -20.77 -17.97
C GLY A 221 4.44 -20.83 -16.48
N GLU A 222 5.74 -20.91 -16.13
CA GLU A 222 6.20 -20.97 -14.76
C GLU A 222 5.76 -19.73 -13.98
N GLU A 223 5.20 -19.95 -12.79
CA GLU A 223 4.68 -18.90 -11.93
C GLU A 223 5.73 -18.52 -10.87
N HIS A 224 6.11 -17.23 -10.84
CA HIS A 224 6.97 -16.69 -9.80
C HIS A 224 6.18 -15.73 -8.90
N PHE A 225 6.19 -16.02 -7.60
CA PHE A 225 5.49 -15.24 -6.59
C PHE A 225 6.48 -14.38 -5.79
N VAL A 226 6.17 -13.11 -5.68
CA VAL A 226 6.74 -12.19 -4.69
C VAL A 226 5.62 -11.84 -3.73
N ASN A 227 5.76 -12.19 -2.46
CA ASN A 227 4.83 -11.77 -1.42
C ASN A 227 5.69 -11.38 -0.22
N GLN A 228 5.96 -10.08 -0.10
CA GLN A 228 6.99 -9.61 0.80
C GLN A 228 6.68 -8.22 1.32
N LEU A 229 6.81 -8.08 2.64
CA LEU A 229 7.03 -6.80 3.28
C LEU A 229 8.55 -6.53 3.25
N ASN A 230 8.96 -5.44 2.63
CA ASN A 230 10.35 -5.02 2.60
C ASN A 230 10.53 -3.63 3.23
N THR A 231 11.71 -3.44 3.82
CA THR A 231 12.19 -2.13 4.23
C THR A 231 13.12 -1.62 3.16
N GLN A 232 12.83 -0.44 2.60
CA GLN A 232 13.69 0.17 1.58
C GLN A 232 14.19 1.53 2.05
N ILE A 233 15.38 1.91 1.55
CA ILE A 233 15.99 3.21 1.86
C ILE A 233 16.09 4.02 0.58
N TYR A 234 15.45 5.18 0.56
CA TYR A 234 15.48 6.12 -0.55
C TYR A 234 16.45 7.26 -0.25
N PHE A 235 17.32 7.53 -1.21
CA PHE A 235 18.20 8.68 -1.21
C PHE A 235 17.67 9.67 -2.23
N ILE A 236 17.14 10.80 -1.76
CA ILE A 236 16.57 11.84 -2.60
C ILE A 236 17.52 13.03 -2.58
N ARG A 237 17.78 13.63 -3.74
CA ARG A 237 18.64 14.80 -3.87
C ARG A 237 17.91 15.94 -4.54
N LYS A 238 18.32 17.17 -4.19
CA LYS A 238 17.95 18.40 -4.87
C LYS A 238 19.11 18.83 -5.76
N ILE A 239 18.95 18.76 -7.08
CA ILE A 239 19.94 19.22 -8.06
C ILE A 239 19.22 20.20 -8.98
N ASP A 240 19.82 21.38 -9.23
CA ASP A 240 19.22 22.45 -10.03
C ASP A 240 17.80 22.82 -9.60
N ASN A 241 17.59 22.84 -8.29
CA ASN A 241 16.31 23.11 -7.62
C ASN A 241 15.20 22.06 -7.88
N VAL A 242 15.53 20.92 -8.47
CA VAL A 242 14.61 19.80 -8.70
C VAL A 242 14.93 18.65 -7.75
N TRP A 243 13.91 18.14 -7.07
CA TRP A 243 14.04 16.97 -6.21
C TRP A 243 13.69 15.70 -6.98
N LYS A 244 14.60 14.71 -6.99
CA LYS A 244 14.36 13.38 -7.55
C LYS A 244 15.08 12.31 -6.73
N ILE A 245 14.67 11.06 -6.93
CA ILE A 245 15.36 9.90 -6.38
C ILE A 245 16.73 9.81 -7.04
N TRP A 246 17.76 9.81 -6.19
CA TRP A 246 19.14 9.56 -6.57
C TRP A 246 19.51 8.08 -6.41
N ASP A 247 19.04 7.44 -5.35
CA ASP A 247 19.24 6.01 -5.18
C ASP A 247 18.10 5.36 -4.38
N ASN A 248 17.91 4.07 -4.57
CA ASN A 248 17.02 3.24 -3.76
C ASN A 248 17.74 1.93 -3.42
N TYR A 249 17.96 1.72 -2.13
CA TYR A 249 18.45 0.46 -1.60
C TYR A 249 17.26 -0.43 -1.26
N ASN A 250 17.05 -1.44 -2.10
CA ASN A 250 16.10 -2.52 -1.88
C ASN A 250 16.89 -3.81 -1.59
N PRO A 251 16.82 -4.37 -0.37
CA PRO A 251 17.58 -5.56 0.01
C PRO A 251 17.17 -6.81 -0.81
N ASP A 252 15.98 -6.79 -1.41
CA ASP A 252 15.44 -7.88 -2.23
C ASP A 252 15.62 -7.63 -3.74
N ALA A 253 16.36 -6.59 -4.12
CA ALA A 253 16.67 -6.31 -5.52
C ALA A 253 17.34 -7.54 -6.17
N GLY A 254 16.89 -7.88 -7.38
CA GLY A 254 17.43 -9.02 -8.12
C GLY A 254 16.92 -10.39 -7.66
N ARG A 255 16.00 -10.48 -6.69
CA ARG A 255 15.44 -11.77 -6.25
C ARG A 255 14.84 -12.60 -7.39
N LEU A 256 14.16 -11.95 -8.34
CA LEU A 256 13.58 -12.61 -9.52
C LEU A 256 14.64 -12.97 -10.58
N ASN A 257 15.78 -12.28 -10.56
CA ASN A 257 16.90 -12.51 -11.48
C ASN A 257 17.69 -13.77 -11.13
N ASN A 258 17.63 -14.23 -9.87
CA ASN A 258 18.24 -15.50 -9.48
C ASN A 258 17.56 -16.68 -10.19
N LYS A 259 18.30 -17.34 -11.10
CA LYS A 259 17.93 -18.63 -11.68
C LYS A 259 18.05 -19.70 -10.58
N LYS A 260 16.94 -20.10 -9.98
CA LYS A 260 16.86 -21.35 -9.21
C LYS A 260 16.45 -22.49 -10.13
#